data_AF-K9VQ61-F1
#
_entry.id   AF-K9VQ61-F1
#
_cell.length_a   1.000
_cell.length_b   1.000
_cell.length_c   1.000
_cell.angle_alpha   90.00
_cell.angle_beta   90.00
_cell.angle_gamma   90.00
#
_symmetry.space_group_name_H-M   'P 1'
#
loop_
_entity.id
_entity.type
_entity.pdbx_description
1 polymer ?
#
loop_
_entity_poly.entity_id
_entity_poly.type
_entity_poly.pdbx_seq_one_letter_code
_entity_poly.pdbx_strand_id
1 'polypeptide(L)'
;MLQTFSRTLNVSPDASEALLSLPLTSLLDSPEFNQLLGSLDTVLLKETLPTAGTVLAQKLPPFYDWLQTELGIKNVPESPDHTTKWVVGFLKNQESLTRLVDLHKSIPRPALERAIPRLVSAFDEVQPTAVKQEWEKAIAALCLVLAVAARENQPSAG
;
A
#
# COMPACT_ATOMS: atom_id res chain seq x y z
N MET A 1 5.61 9.10 4.79
CA MET A 1 4.42 8.74 3.99
C MET A 1 4.22 9.69 2.81
N LEU A 2 3.94 10.99 3.01
CA LEU A 2 3.59 11.90 1.91
C LEU A 2 4.63 11.92 0.77
N GLN A 3 5.92 12.05 1.11
CA GLN A 3 7.00 11.95 0.11
C GLN A 3 7.10 10.58 -0.56
N THR A 4 6.75 9.50 0.15
CA THR A 4 6.69 8.16 -0.44
C THR A 4 5.65 8.16 -1.56
N PHE A 5 4.42 8.60 -1.30
CA PHE A 5 3.37 8.67 -2.30
C PHE A 5 3.72 9.60 -3.45
N SER A 6 4.18 10.82 -3.16
CA SER A 6 4.55 11.77 -4.21
C SER A 6 5.59 11.19 -5.17
N ARG A 7 6.62 10.53 -4.63
CA ARG A 7 7.68 9.91 -5.44
C ARG A 7 7.19 8.67 -6.20
N THR A 8 6.54 7.71 -5.55
CA THR A 8 6.26 6.40 -6.16
C THR A 8 5.00 6.40 -7.02
N LEU A 9 4.05 7.29 -6.73
CA LEU A 9 2.83 7.45 -7.52
C LEU A 9 2.97 8.54 -8.59
N ASN A 10 4.12 9.23 -8.63
CA ASN A 10 4.40 10.32 -9.57
C ASN A 10 3.32 11.42 -9.55
N VAL A 11 2.89 11.81 -8.35
CA VAL A 11 1.95 12.92 -8.12
C VAL A 11 2.64 13.99 -7.27
N SER A 12 2.19 15.24 -7.38
CA SER A 12 2.75 16.32 -6.54
C SER A 12 2.47 16.07 -5.06
N PRO A 13 3.24 16.68 -4.14
CA PRO A 13 2.93 16.63 -2.71
C PRO A 13 1.52 17.14 -2.40
N ASP A 14 1.09 18.23 -3.06
CA ASP A 14 -0.25 18.80 -2.88
C ASP A 14 -1.35 17.84 -3.37
N ALA A 15 -1.15 17.19 -4.52
CA ALA A 15 -2.08 16.18 -5.03
C ALA A 15 -2.14 14.95 -4.12
N SER A 16 -1.00 14.55 -3.54
CA SER A 16 -0.96 13.46 -2.56
C SER A 16 -1.76 13.80 -1.31
N GLU A 17 -1.62 15.02 -0.79
CA GLU A 17 -2.37 15.48 0.40
C GLU A 17 -3.86 15.63 0.09
N ALA A 18 -4.20 16.10 -1.11
CA ALA A 18 -5.59 16.19 -1.58
C ALA A 18 -6.24 14.81 -1.62
N LEU A 19 -5.58 13.81 -2.22
CA LEU A 19 -6.05 12.41 -2.24
C LEU A 19 -6.20 11.86 -0.82
N LEU A 20 -5.25 12.16 0.07
CA LEU A 20 -5.28 11.72 1.46
C LEU A 20 -6.37 12.37 2.33
N SER A 21 -6.97 13.46 1.84
CA SER A 21 -8.02 14.21 2.54
C SER A 21 -9.43 13.84 2.07
N LEU A 22 -9.55 13.01 1.04
CA LEU A 22 -10.84 12.51 0.57
C LEU A 22 -11.42 11.49 1.56
N PRO A 23 -12.75 11.40 1.68
CA PRO A 23 -13.40 10.20 2.21
C PRO A 23 -13.00 8.98 1.36
N LEU A 24 -12.91 7.81 1.97
CA LEU A 24 -12.53 6.56 1.30
C LEU A 24 -13.42 6.29 0.09
N THR A 25 -14.75 6.44 0.24
CA THR A 25 -15.70 6.26 -0.87
C THR A 25 -15.42 7.21 -2.02
N SER A 26 -15.17 8.49 -1.73
CA SER A 26 -14.82 9.50 -2.73
C SER A 26 -13.48 9.22 -3.41
N LEU A 27 -12.48 8.70 -2.69
CA LEU A 27 -11.22 8.26 -3.29
C LEU A 27 -11.46 7.10 -4.28
N LEU A 28 -12.19 6.07 -3.86
CA LEU A 28 -12.45 4.87 -4.66
C LEU A 28 -13.27 5.16 -5.93
N ASP A 29 -14.08 6.22 -5.90
CA ASP A 29 -14.85 6.69 -7.06
C ASP A 29 -14.12 7.77 -7.88
N SER A 30 -12.98 8.28 -7.40
CA SER A 30 -12.28 9.39 -8.07
C SER A 30 -11.66 8.97 -9.41
N PRO A 31 -11.83 9.78 -10.47
CA PRO A 31 -11.15 9.54 -11.74
C PRO A 31 -9.62 9.50 -11.60
N GLU A 32 -9.05 10.33 -10.73
CA GLU A 32 -7.62 10.46 -10.50
C GLU A 32 -7.04 9.15 -9.93
N PHE A 33 -7.68 8.59 -8.91
CA PHE A 33 -7.25 7.32 -8.33
C PHE A 33 -7.46 6.16 -9.32
N ASN A 34 -8.58 6.14 -10.05
CA ASN A 34 -8.82 5.13 -11.08
C ASN A 34 -7.81 5.22 -12.24
N GLN A 35 -7.39 6.42 -12.63
CA GLN A 35 -6.33 6.61 -13.63
C GLN A 35 -4.98 6.13 -13.09
N LEU A 36 -4.68 6.40 -11.83
CA LEU A 36 -3.47 5.90 -11.16
C LEU A 36 -3.44 4.37 -11.16
N LEU A 37 -4.53 3.72 -10.77
CA LEU A 37 -4.67 2.26 -10.81
C LEU A 37 -4.61 1.72 -12.24
N GLY A 38 -5.20 2.44 -13.20
CA GLY A 38 -5.16 2.13 -14.63
C GLY A 38 -3.77 2.24 -15.24
N SER A 39 -2.89 3.05 -14.65
CA SER A 39 -1.51 3.26 -15.12
C SER A 39 -0.52 2.18 -14.66
N LEU A 40 -0.98 1.18 -13.90
CA LEU A 40 -0.14 0.05 -13.50
C LEU A 40 0.07 -0.91 -14.68
N ASP A 41 1.31 -1.34 -14.87
CA ASP A 41 1.66 -2.41 -15.80
C ASP A 41 1.29 -3.77 -15.20
N THR A 42 0.00 -4.10 -15.35
CA THR A 42 -0.53 -5.37 -14.84
C THR A 42 0.08 -6.60 -15.51
N VAL A 43 0.71 -6.46 -16.69
CA VAL A 43 1.41 -7.56 -17.36
C VAL A 43 2.73 -7.79 -16.65
N LEU A 44 3.52 -6.73 -16.45
CA LEU A 44 4.79 -6.82 -15.72
C LEU A 44 4.59 -7.33 -14.29
N LEU A 45 3.56 -6.84 -13.58
CA LEU A 45 3.23 -7.32 -12.23
C LEU A 45 2.89 -8.81 -12.22
N LYS A 46 2.14 -9.30 -13.22
CA LYS A 46 1.81 -10.73 -13.37
C LYS A 46 3.06 -11.58 -13.58
N GLU A 47 3.91 -11.16 -14.51
CA GLU A 47 5.12 -11.89 -14.88
C GLU A 47 6.12 -11.95 -13.72
N THR A 48 6.11 -10.94 -12.85
CA THR A 48 7.06 -10.81 -11.75
C THR A 48 6.48 -11.11 -10.36
N LEU A 49 5.29 -11.72 -10.31
CA LEU A 49 4.71 -12.25 -9.08
C LEU A 49 5.69 -13.14 -8.27
N PRO A 50 6.46 -14.06 -8.88
CA PRO A 50 7.41 -14.89 -8.12
C PRO A 50 8.51 -14.07 -7.44
N THR A 51 8.97 -12.99 -8.11
CA THR A 51 9.96 -12.05 -7.55
C THR A 51 9.39 -11.35 -6.33
N ALA A 52 8.18 -10.80 -6.43
CA ALA A 52 7.52 -10.16 -5.30
C ALA A 52 7.28 -11.12 -4.14
N GLY A 53 6.92 -12.38 -4.42
CA GLY A 53 6.78 -13.40 -3.39
C GLY A 53 8.05 -13.66 -2.61
N THR A 54 9.17 -13.76 -3.32
CA THR A 54 10.48 -13.95 -2.69
C THR A 54 10.84 -12.75 -1.82
N VAL A 55 10.65 -11.53 -2.33
CA VAL A 55 10.90 -10.28 -1.59
C VAL A 55 10.05 -10.22 -0.33
N LEU A 56 8.75 -10.45 -0.44
CA LEU A 56 7.83 -10.35 0.69
C LEU A 56 8.10 -11.45 1.73
N ALA A 57 8.39 -12.69 1.30
CA ALA A 57 8.77 -13.76 2.22
C ALA A 57 10.03 -13.41 3.04
N GLN A 58 10.97 -12.66 2.47
CA GLN A 58 12.18 -12.22 3.16
C GLN A 58 11.96 -10.96 4.02
N LYS A 59 11.20 -9.99 3.52
CA LYS A 59 11.08 -8.65 4.14
C LYS A 59 9.91 -8.55 5.13
N LEU A 60 8.86 -9.35 4.99
CA LEU A 60 7.69 -9.29 5.88
C LEU A 60 7.98 -9.78 7.30
N PRO A 61 8.67 -10.90 7.56
CA PRO A 61 8.96 -11.33 8.93
C PRO A 61 9.65 -10.25 9.78
N PRO A 62 10.79 -9.65 9.37
CA PRO A 62 11.43 -8.60 10.17
C PRO A 62 10.59 -7.31 10.23
N PHE A 63 9.75 -7.06 9.22
CA PHE A 63 8.79 -5.96 9.28
C PHE A 63 7.70 -6.19 10.32
N TYR A 64 7.20 -7.41 10.47
CA TYR A 64 6.22 -7.77 11.49
C TYR A 64 6.80 -7.73 12.90
N ASP A 65 8.04 -8.21 13.08
CA ASP A 65 8.77 -8.05 14.34
C ASP A 65 8.90 -6.58 14.70
N TRP A 66 9.22 -5.73 13.73
CA TRP A 66 9.26 -4.28 13.91
C TRP A 66 7.89 -3.70 14.28
N LEU A 67 6.79 -4.11 13.63
CA LEU A 67 5.43 -3.66 14.01
C LEU A 67 5.09 -4.03 15.46
N GLN A 68 5.45 -5.23 15.90
CA GLN A 68 5.18 -5.70 17.26
C GLN A 68 6.01 -4.94 18.29
N THR A 69 7.31 -4.81 18.04
CA THR A 69 8.28 -4.24 18.99
C THR A 69 8.20 -2.71 19.08
N GLU A 70 8.08 -2.04 17.94
CA GLU A 70 8.19 -0.57 17.87
C GLU A 70 6.84 0.14 17.88
N LEU A 71 5.78 -0.58 17.50
CA LEU A 71 4.42 -0.03 17.40
C LEU A 71 3.40 -0.76 18.28
N GLY A 72 3.79 -1.82 18.98
CA GLY A 72 2.92 -2.56 19.89
C GLY A 72 1.77 -3.29 19.22
N ILE A 73 1.83 -3.50 17.90
CA ILE A 73 0.74 -4.12 17.12
C ILE A 73 0.76 -5.63 17.34
N LYS A 74 -0.21 -6.15 18.10
CA LYS A 74 -0.25 -7.58 18.47
C LYS A 74 -0.86 -8.50 17.41
N ASN A 75 -1.72 -7.96 16.53
CA ASN A 75 -2.40 -8.72 15.48
C ASN A 75 -1.92 -8.23 14.12
N VAL A 76 -0.97 -8.94 13.55
CA VAL A 76 -0.52 -8.73 12.17
C VAL A 76 -1.28 -9.74 11.28
N PRO A 77 -1.88 -9.34 10.14
CA PRO A 77 -2.55 -10.27 9.23
C PRO A 77 -1.58 -11.39 8.79
N GLU A 78 -2.00 -12.65 8.93
CA GLU A 78 -1.15 -13.81 8.68
C GLU A 78 -0.81 -14.02 7.18
N SER A 79 0.48 -14.30 6.96
CA SER A 79 1.13 -14.99 5.84
C SER A 79 1.46 -14.22 4.52
N PRO A 80 2.75 -14.23 4.08
CA PRO A 80 3.22 -13.76 2.77
C PRO A 80 2.52 -14.38 1.55
N ASP A 81 1.96 -15.57 1.69
CA ASP A 81 1.25 -16.30 0.62
C ASP A 81 -0.08 -15.65 0.21
N HIS A 82 -0.64 -14.80 1.09
CA HIS A 82 -1.78 -13.97 0.72
C HIS A 82 -1.36 -12.80 -0.17
N THR A 83 -0.26 -12.10 0.14
CA THR A 83 0.09 -10.84 -0.54
C THR A 83 0.41 -11.01 -2.04
N THR A 84 0.95 -12.15 -2.47
CA THR A 84 1.34 -12.40 -3.89
C THR A 84 0.19 -12.78 -4.81
N LYS A 85 -0.82 -13.51 -4.31
CA LYS A 85 -2.03 -13.82 -5.11
C LYS A 85 -2.90 -12.57 -5.34
N TRP A 86 -2.63 -11.47 -4.65
CA TRP A 86 -3.56 -10.35 -4.51
C TRP A 86 -3.33 -9.20 -5.49
N VAL A 87 -2.09 -8.77 -5.74
CA VAL A 87 -1.83 -7.44 -6.35
C VAL A 87 -2.38 -7.27 -7.77
N VAL A 88 -2.50 -8.35 -8.54
CA VAL A 88 -2.81 -8.28 -9.97
C VAL A 88 -4.31 -8.11 -10.29
N GLY A 89 -5.20 -8.72 -9.51
CA GLY A 89 -6.66 -8.68 -9.75
C GLY A 89 -7.40 -7.68 -8.88
N PHE A 90 -6.79 -7.29 -7.76
CA PHE A 90 -7.43 -6.57 -6.66
C PHE A 90 -7.51 -5.06 -6.87
N LEU A 91 -6.50 -4.47 -7.52
CA LEU A 91 -6.41 -3.02 -7.74
C LEU A 91 -7.51 -2.47 -8.66
N LYS A 92 -8.22 -3.34 -9.41
CA LYS A 92 -9.35 -2.94 -10.26
C LYS A 92 -10.71 -3.38 -9.72
N ASN A 93 -10.76 -3.88 -8.48
CA ASN A 93 -11.98 -4.36 -7.86
C ASN A 93 -12.25 -3.58 -6.56
N GLN A 94 -13.31 -2.77 -6.52
CA GLN A 94 -13.65 -1.97 -5.35
C GLN A 94 -14.00 -2.83 -4.12
N GLU A 95 -14.71 -3.95 -4.28
CA GLU A 95 -15.05 -4.87 -3.17
C GLU A 95 -13.78 -5.41 -2.51
N SER A 96 -12.80 -5.74 -3.33
CA SER A 96 -11.45 -6.09 -2.91
C SER A 96 -10.83 -4.96 -2.07
N LEU A 97 -10.75 -3.73 -2.58
CA LEU A 97 -10.18 -2.59 -1.84
C LEU A 97 -10.90 -2.32 -0.51
N THR A 98 -12.22 -2.44 -0.45
CA THR A 98 -12.99 -2.34 0.80
C THR A 98 -12.59 -3.45 1.79
N ARG A 99 -12.45 -4.69 1.32
CA ARG A 99 -11.99 -5.81 2.16
C ARG A 99 -10.57 -5.60 2.67
N LEU A 100 -9.69 -4.93 1.91
CA LEU A 100 -8.35 -4.57 2.39
C LEU A 100 -8.42 -3.69 3.62
N VAL A 101 -9.27 -2.66 3.55
CA VAL A 101 -9.48 -1.71 4.64
C VAL A 101 -10.00 -2.43 5.88
N ASP A 102 -10.99 -3.31 5.71
CA ASP A 102 -11.56 -4.08 6.82
C ASP A 102 -10.52 -4.94 7.56
N LEU A 103 -9.58 -5.53 6.82
CA LEU A 103 -8.50 -6.34 7.40
C LEU A 103 -7.49 -5.50 8.19
N HIS A 104 -7.35 -4.22 7.88
CA HIS A 104 -6.32 -3.35 8.45
C HIS A 104 -6.90 -2.25 9.37
N LYS A 105 -8.21 -2.19 9.58
CA LYS A 105 -8.88 -1.15 10.38
C LYS A 105 -8.43 -1.06 11.84
N SER A 106 -7.85 -2.13 12.39
CA SER A 106 -7.32 -2.17 13.76
C SER A 106 -5.94 -1.54 13.88
N ILE A 107 -5.26 -1.25 12.77
CA ILE A 107 -3.93 -0.63 12.77
C ILE A 107 -4.09 0.86 13.07
N PRO A 108 -3.44 1.38 14.15
CA PRO A 108 -3.51 2.80 14.45
C PRO A 108 -2.89 3.64 13.32
N ARG A 109 -3.52 4.76 12.98
CA ARG A 109 -3.06 5.67 11.92
C ARG A 109 -1.57 6.04 12.06
N PRO A 110 -1.05 6.50 13.21
CA PRO A 110 0.37 6.84 13.32
C PRO A 110 1.30 5.65 13.04
N ALA A 111 0.86 4.44 13.39
CA ALA A 111 1.58 3.21 13.13
C ALA A 111 1.61 2.89 11.62
N LEU A 112 0.44 3.00 10.96
CA LEU A 112 0.31 2.82 9.52
C LEU A 112 1.18 3.83 8.74
N GLU A 113 1.10 5.11 9.07
CA GLU A 113 1.86 6.16 8.39
C GLU A 113 3.39 5.96 8.48
N ARG A 114 3.87 5.39 9.61
CA ARG A 114 5.28 5.00 9.80
C ARG A 114 5.64 3.70 9.05
N ALA A 115 4.68 2.80 8.87
CA ALA A 115 4.88 1.52 8.19
C ALA A 115 4.96 1.67 6.66
N ILE A 116 4.18 2.59 6.08
CA ILE A 116 4.07 2.76 4.61
C ILE A 116 5.42 2.92 3.91
N PRO A 117 6.33 3.82 4.32
CA PRO A 117 7.64 3.95 3.67
C PRO A 117 8.45 2.65 3.69
N ARG A 118 8.38 1.88 4.79
CA ARG A 118 9.11 0.62 4.97
C ARG A 118 8.58 -0.49 4.06
N LEU A 119 7.25 -0.58 3.94
CA LEU A 119 6.58 -1.53 3.05
C LEU A 119 6.92 -1.26 1.59
N VAL A 120 6.87 0.01 1.18
CA VAL A 120 7.22 0.39 -0.20
C VAL A 120 8.71 0.10 -0.48
N SER A 121 9.61 0.42 0.45
CA SER A 121 11.04 0.14 0.31
C SER A 121 11.41 -1.35 0.35
N ALA A 122 10.46 -2.27 0.60
CA ALA A 122 10.76 -3.70 0.58
C ALA A 122 11.33 -4.15 -0.78
N PHE A 123 11.00 -3.43 -1.85
CA PHE A 123 11.41 -3.71 -3.22
C PHE A 123 12.70 -2.97 -3.63
N ASP A 124 13.40 -2.29 -2.71
CA ASP A 124 14.52 -1.41 -3.05
C ASP A 124 15.66 -2.09 -3.82
N GLU A 125 15.88 -3.38 -3.53
CA GLU A 125 16.94 -4.22 -4.08
C GLU A 125 16.50 -5.01 -5.32
N VAL A 126 15.23 -4.89 -5.74
CA VAL A 126 14.69 -5.65 -6.87
C VAL A 126 15.28 -5.16 -8.18
N GLN A 127 15.65 -6.12 -9.01
CA GLN A 127 16.09 -5.90 -10.38
C GLN A 127 15.23 -6.69 -11.35
N PRO A 128 15.00 -6.18 -12.58
CA PRO A 128 15.46 -4.87 -13.09
C PRO A 128 14.68 -3.68 -12.49
N THR A 129 15.23 -2.46 -12.62
CA THR A 129 14.63 -1.22 -12.08
C THR A 129 13.15 -1.04 -12.43
N ALA A 130 12.72 -1.43 -13.63
CA ALA A 130 11.31 -1.36 -14.03
C ALA A 130 10.39 -2.20 -13.12
N VAL A 131 10.85 -3.40 -12.74
CA VAL A 131 10.11 -4.30 -11.84
C VAL A 131 10.03 -3.69 -10.44
N LYS A 132 11.16 -3.17 -9.93
CA LYS A 132 11.18 -2.43 -8.66
C LYS A 132 10.13 -1.30 -8.66
N GLN A 133 10.20 -0.40 -9.64
CA GLN A 133 9.34 0.78 -9.70
C GLN A 133 7.86 0.39 -9.79
N GLU A 134 7.55 -0.63 -10.58
CA GLU A 134 6.16 -1.07 -10.75
C GLU A 134 5.59 -1.68 -9.47
N TRP A 135 6.39 -2.47 -8.74
CA TRP A 135 5.97 -3.01 -7.44
C TRP A 135 5.87 -1.93 -6.36
N GLU A 136 6.82 -1.00 -6.28
CA GLU A 136 6.73 0.15 -5.36
C GLU A 136 5.47 0.97 -5.60
N LYS A 137 5.14 1.20 -6.87
CA LYS A 137 3.92 1.91 -7.29
C LYS A 137 2.66 1.16 -6.88
N ALA A 138 2.59 -0.15 -7.15
CA ALA A 138 1.44 -0.98 -6.79
C ALA A 138 1.22 -1.03 -5.26
N ILE A 139 2.28 -1.22 -4.47
CA ILE A 139 2.20 -1.24 -3.01
C ILE A 139 1.84 0.14 -2.46
N ALA A 140 2.40 1.21 -3.02
CA ALA A 140 2.04 2.57 -2.63
C ALA A 140 0.56 2.88 -2.91
N ALA A 141 -0.01 2.39 -4.02
CA ALA A 141 -1.42 2.57 -4.34
C ALA A 141 -2.34 1.88 -3.31
N LEU A 142 -2.01 0.64 -2.90
CA LEU A 142 -2.73 -0.06 -1.82
C LEU A 142 -2.60 0.69 -0.49
N CYS A 143 -1.40 1.16 -0.18
CA CYS A 143 -1.12 1.92 1.04
C CYS A 143 -1.87 3.26 1.09
N LEU A 144 -2.10 3.90 -0.06
CA LEU A 144 -2.90 5.13 -0.14
C LEU A 144 -4.33 4.89 0.34
N VAL A 145 -4.97 3.82 -0.15
CA VAL A 145 -6.33 3.42 0.28
C VAL A 145 -6.38 3.19 1.79
N LEU A 146 -5.40 2.46 2.33
CA LEU A 146 -5.30 2.22 3.77
C LEU A 146 -5.10 3.52 4.57
N ALA A 147 -4.23 4.42 4.09
CA ALA A 147 -3.96 5.70 4.74
C ALA A 147 -5.20 6.59 4.77
N VAL A 148 -5.96 6.65 3.68
CA VAL A 148 -7.24 7.37 3.61
C VAL A 148 -8.23 6.79 4.60
N ALA A 149 -8.43 5.46 4.57
CA ALA A 149 -9.35 4.81 5.49
C ALA A 149 -8.94 5.03 6.96
N ALA A 150 -7.65 5.00 7.28
CA ALA A 150 -7.16 5.26 8.63
C ALA A 150 -7.39 6.72 9.06
N ARG A 151 -7.22 7.69 8.14
CA ARG A 151 -7.53 9.11 8.38
C ARG A 151 -9.01 9.36 8.62
N GLU A 152 -9.87 8.68 7.88
CA GLU A 152 -11.32 8.78 8.05
C GLU A 152 -11.80 8.17 9.37
N ASN A 153 -11.31 6.97 9.72
CA ASN A 153 -11.73 6.26 10.93
C ASN A 153 -11.07 6.78 12.23
N GLN A 154 -9.91 7.40 12.12
CA GLN A 154 -9.14 7.94 13.24
C GLN A 154 -8.70 9.37 12.89
N PRO A 155 -9.63 10.35 12.95
CA PRO A 155 -9.28 11.74 12.73
C PRO A 155 -8.20 12.14 13.73
N SER A 156 -7.27 12.99 13.28
CA SER A 156 -6.24 13.55 14.17
C SER A 156 -6.94 14.09 15.42
N ALA A 157 -6.50 13.70 16.61
CA ALA A 157 -6.91 14.42 17.82
C ALA A 157 -6.51 15.89 17.58
N GLY A 158 -7.51 16.75 17.43
CA GLY A 158 -7.33 18.19 17.27
C GLY A 158 -6.75 18.82 18.52
#